data_AF-A0A4R3RUM2-F1
#
_entry.id   AF-A0A4R3RUM2-F1
#
_cell.length_a   1.000
_cell.length_b   1.000
_cell.length_c   1.000
_cell.angle_alpha   90.00
_cell.angle_beta   90.00
_cell.angle_gamma   90.00
#
_symmetry.space_group_name_H-M   'P 1'
#
loop_
_entity.id
_entity.type
_entity.pdbx_description
1 polymer ?
#
loop_
_entity_poly.entity_id
_entity_poly.type
_entity_poly.pdbx_seq_one_letter_code
_entity_poly.pdbx_strand_id
1 'polypeptide(L)'
;MHTILSLVLAGLFALSCYAEAGAQNAKKPPVRLLKHTTSQAYTVQTVSVKVGCFPPKLRAILAHISAKTGRIPMVTSGLRHSGRSHSQHRHCNAADIRVPGLSEQAIIAAAQTAPGIGGIGRYCNGIVHVDIGPKRRWRHC
;
A
#
# COMPACT_ATOMS: atom_id res chain seq x y z
N MET A 1 -41.82 41.74 -39.77
CA MET A 1 -42.02 41.36 -41.18
C MET A 1 -41.03 40.26 -41.49
N HIS A 2 -41.56 39.07 -41.75
CA HIS A 2 -40.92 37.77 -42.01
C HIS A 2 -39.78 37.87 -43.04
N THR A 3 -38.72 37.05 -43.00
CA THR A 3 -38.77 35.64 -43.42
C THR A 3 -37.72 34.73 -42.77
N ILE A 4 -38.11 33.46 -42.65
CA ILE A 4 -37.52 32.29 -42.00
C ILE A 4 -36.78 31.42 -43.04
N LEU A 5 -35.81 30.59 -42.60
CA LEU A 5 -35.43 29.26 -43.13
C LEU A 5 -34.68 29.21 -44.49
N SER A 6 -33.55 28.50 -44.65
CA SER A 6 -33.47 27.03 -44.77
C SER A 6 -31.99 26.58 -44.81
N LEU A 7 -31.52 25.69 -43.93
CA LEU A 7 -31.29 24.25 -44.13
C LEU A 7 -30.41 23.82 -45.35
N VAL A 8 -29.18 23.40 -45.00
CA VAL A 8 -28.38 22.26 -45.50
C VAL A 8 -27.99 22.23 -46.99
N LEU A 9 -26.68 22.26 -47.26
CA LEU A 9 -26.10 21.37 -48.27
C LEU A 9 -24.71 20.89 -47.84
N ALA A 10 -24.57 19.57 -47.82
CA ALA A 10 -23.39 18.83 -47.43
C ALA A 10 -22.35 18.76 -48.57
N GLY A 11 -21.09 18.72 -48.16
CA GLY A 11 -20.03 17.95 -48.82
C GLY A 11 -19.41 18.55 -50.07
N LEU A 12 -18.10 18.80 -50.02
CA LEU A 12 -17.16 18.23 -50.98
C LEU A 12 -15.74 18.31 -50.42
N PHE A 13 -15.15 17.13 -50.35
CA PHE A 13 -13.81 16.79 -49.90
C PHE A 13 -12.82 17.22 -50.99
N ALA A 14 -11.85 18.09 -50.67
CA ALA A 14 -10.72 18.35 -51.56
C ALA A 14 -9.43 18.25 -50.75
N LEU A 15 -8.71 17.15 -51.01
CA LEU A 15 -7.33 16.90 -50.66
C LEU A 15 -6.46 18.06 -51.16
N SER A 16 -5.80 18.75 -50.24
CA SER A 16 -4.55 19.45 -50.52
C SER A 16 -3.48 18.88 -49.60
N CYS A 17 -2.81 17.84 -50.09
CA CYS A 17 -1.56 17.33 -49.55
C CYS A 17 -0.45 18.36 -49.83
N TYR A 18 -0.20 19.26 -48.89
CA TYR A 18 1.10 19.92 -48.82
C TYR A 18 1.99 19.09 -47.91
N ALA A 19 2.92 18.38 -48.54
CA ALA A 19 4.00 17.67 -47.87
C ALA A 19 5.04 18.70 -47.41
N GLU A 20 4.95 19.12 -46.15
CA GLU A 20 6.09 19.70 -45.43
C GLU A 20 6.78 18.54 -44.71
N ALA A 21 7.83 18.03 -45.35
CA ALA A 21 8.78 17.10 -44.77
C ALA A 21 9.65 17.82 -43.73
N GLY A 22 9.04 18.22 -42.62
CA GLY A 22 9.75 18.66 -41.42
C GLY A 22 10.09 17.44 -40.58
N ALA A 23 11.29 16.88 -40.77
CA ALA A 23 11.88 15.85 -39.91
C ALA A 23 12.10 16.43 -38.50
N GLN A 24 11.04 16.49 -37.71
CA GLN A 24 11.08 16.76 -36.28
C GLN A 24 11.65 15.50 -35.62
N ASN A 25 12.94 15.54 -35.32
CA ASN A 25 13.62 14.59 -34.45
C ASN A 25 12.89 14.57 -33.10
N ALA A 26 11.94 13.64 -32.97
CA ALA A 26 11.17 13.41 -31.76
C ALA A 26 12.10 12.87 -30.67
N LYS A 27 12.82 13.78 -30.00
CA LYS A 27 13.38 13.49 -28.68
C LYS A 27 12.20 13.20 -27.77
N LYS A 28 11.93 11.90 -27.56
CA LYS A 28 10.97 11.42 -26.57
C LYS A 28 11.21 12.21 -25.28
N PRO A 29 10.19 12.90 -24.73
CA PRO A 29 10.37 13.59 -23.46
C PRO A 29 10.90 12.57 -22.45
N PRO A 30 11.94 12.89 -21.67
CA PRO A 30 12.44 11.95 -20.68
C PRO A 30 11.26 11.62 -19.77
N VAL A 31 10.87 10.35 -19.75
CA VAL A 31 9.93 9.85 -18.75
C VAL A 31 10.57 10.21 -17.42
N ARG A 32 10.05 11.24 -16.77
CA ARG A 32 10.41 11.59 -15.41
C ARG A 32 9.89 10.42 -14.60
N LEU A 33 10.73 9.40 -14.44
CA LEU A 33 10.50 8.31 -13.50
C LEU A 33 10.32 9.02 -12.18
N LEU A 34 9.05 9.22 -11.78
CA LEU A 34 8.71 9.62 -10.43
C LEU A 34 9.46 8.63 -9.57
N LYS A 35 10.55 9.10 -8.97
CA LYS A 35 11.28 8.37 -7.97
C LYS A 35 10.24 8.17 -6.89
N HIS A 36 9.61 7.00 -6.89
CA HIS A 36 8.58 6.65 -5.94
C HIS A 36 9.34 6.61 -4.62
N THR A 37 9.37 7.74 -3.91
CA THR A 37 9.82 7.81 -2.55
C THR A 37 8.76 7.07 -1.79
N THR A 38 8.86 5.74 -1.78
CA THR A 38 7.92 4.86 -1.11
C THR A 38 8.08 5.18 0.36
N SER A 39 7.27 6.12 0.86
CA SER A 39 7.19 6.40 2.28
C SER A 39 6.92 5.05 2.93
N GLN A 40 7.88 4.59 3.73
CA GLN A 40 7.85 3.25 4.26
C GLN A 40 6.60 3.15 5.15
N ALA A 41 5.72 2.20 4.84
CA ALA A 41 4.44 2.03 5.51
C ALA A 41 4.53 1.74 7.02
N TYR A 42 5.75 1.52 7.54
CA TYR A 42 6.07 1.24 8.93
C TYR A 42 7.51 1.67 9.23
N THR A 43 7.82 1.89 10.50
CA THR A 43 9.19 2.04 11.03
C THR A 43 9.59 0.80 11.82
N VAL A 44 10.86 0.70 12.22
CA VAL A 44 11.37 -0.35 13.10
C VAL A 44 11.83 0.26 14.42
N GLN A 45 11.58 -0.44 15.53
CA GLN A 45 11.94 0.05 16.86
C GLN A 45 13.46 0.12 17.05
N THR A 46 14.18 -0.88 16.56
CA THR A 46 15.65 -0.96 16.65
C THR A 46 16.22 -1.58 15.38
N VAL A 47 17.53 -1.41 15.16
CA VAL A 47 18.26 -2.00 14.03
C VAL A 47 18.31 -3.54 14.06
N SER A 48 18.06 -4.16 15.22
CA SER A 48 18.06 -5.62 15.35
C SER A 48 16.76 -6.25 14.85
N VAL A 49 15.67 -5.48 14.72
CA VAL A 49 14.39 -5.98 14.21
C VAL A 49 14.51 -6.36 12.73
N LYS A 50 14.39 -7.65 12.43
CA LYS A 50 14.53 -8.20 11.08
C LYS A 50 13.20 -8.12 10.32
N VAL A 51 13.09 -7.19 9.38
CA VAL A 51 11.88 -6.95 8.56
C VAL A 51 12.10 -7.11 7.05
N GLY A 52 13.34 -7.36 6.62
CA GLY A 52 13.71 -7.35 5.19
C GLY A 52 13.00 -8.43 4.35
N CYS A 53 12.59 -9.53 4.99
CA CYS A 53 11.88 -10.63 4.33
C CYS A 53 10.34 -10.50 4.39
N PHE A 54 9.78 -9.39 4.90
CA PHE A 54 8.34 -9.26 5.00
C PHE A 54 7.68 -9.41 3.62
N PRO A 55 6.77 -10.39 3.45
CA PRO A 55 6.14 -10.62 2.16
C PRO A 55 5.26 -9.42 1.79
N PRO A 56 5.00 -9.17 0.49
CA PRO A 56 4.18 -8.05 0.03
C PRO A 56 2.82 -7.95 0.74
N LYS A 57 2.20 -9.10 1.03
CA LYS A 57 0.93 -9.19 1.75
C LYS A 57 1.00 -8.64 3.18
N LEU A 58 2.06 -8.95 3.93
CA LEU A 58 2.26 -8.41 5.28
C LEU A 58 2.56 -6.91 5.22
N ARG A 59 3.37 -6.47 4.25
CA ARG A 59 3.65 -5.04 4.03
C ARG A 59 2.37 -4.27 3.69
N ALA A 60 1.47 -4.85 2.89
CA ALA A 60 0.18 -4.26 2.57
C ALA A 60 -0.73 -4.13 3.79
N ILE A 61 -0.72 -5.11 4.71
CA ILE A 61 -1.43 -4.99 6.00
C ILE A 61 -0.90 -3.82 6.83
N LEU A 62 0.42 -3.70 6.95
CA LEU A 62 1.04 -2.59 7.69
C LEU A 62 0.71 -1.23 7.06
N ALA A 63 0.72 -1.16 5.72
CA ALA A 63 0.30 0.03 4.97
C ALA A 63 -1.18 0.35 5.17
N HIS A 64 -2.04 -0.65 5.20
CA HIS A 64 -3.46 -0.49 5.48
C HIS A 64 -3.69 0.07 6.89
N ILE A 65 -2.99 -0.46 7.90
CA ILE A 65 -3.07 0.06 9.28
C ILE A 65 -2.60 1.53 9.31
N SER A 66 -1.49 1.84 8.63
CA SER A 66 -0.98 3.20 8.53
C SER A 66 -2.01 4.16 7.92
N ALA A 67 -2.60 3.79 6.78
CA ALA A 67 -3.62 4.58 6.10
C ALA A 67 -4.90 4.73 6.93
N LYS A 68 -5.37 3.64 7.57
CA LYS A 68 -6.62 3.64 8.35
C LYS A 68 -6.52 4.46 9.63
N THR A 69 -5.33 4.54 10.21
CA THR A 69 -5.09 5.25 11.48
C THR A 69 -4.48 6.63 11.32
N GLY A 70 -3.96 6.95 10.12
CA GLY A 70 -3.19 8.17 9.88
C GLY A 70 -1.84 8.22 10.61
N ARG A 71 -1.35 7.09 11.13
CA ARG A 71 -0.12 7.01 11.92
C ARG A 71 0.73 5.82 11.50
N ILE A 72 2.05 6.00 11.47
CA ILE A 72 2.99 4.98 11.02
C ILE A 72 3.17 3.90 12.12
N PRO A 73 2.89 2.62 11.85
CA PRO A 73 3.20 1.54 12.78
C PRO A 73 4.70 1.40 13.02
N MET A 74 5.10 1.25 14.27
CA MET A 74 6.45 0.89 14.68
C MET A 74 6.53 -0.61 14.95
N VAL A 75 7.31 -1.32 14.13
CA VAL A 75 7.54 -2.76 14.27
C VAL A 75 8.56 -3.02 15.38
N THR A 76 8.13 -3.75 16.40
CA THR A 76 8.94 -4.12 17.58
C THR A 76 9.52 -5.53 17.44
N SER A 77 8.90 -6.39 16.62
CA SER A 77 9.44 -7.72 16.30
C SER A 77 9.03 -8.17 14.89
N GLY A 78 9.97 -8.78 14.17
CA GLY A 78 9.78 -9.33 12.82
C GLY A 78 10.18 -10.79 12.75
N LEU A 79 11.04 -11.19 11.82
CA LEU A 79 11.58 -12.56 11.74
C LEU A 79 12.25 -12.98 13.06
N ARG A 80 11.92 -14.19 13.52
CA ARG A 80 12.57 -14.84 14.67
C ARG A 80 12.87 -16.31 14.34
N HIS A 81 14.11 -16.76 14.54
CA HIS A 81 14.48 -18.16 14.28
C HIS A 81 13.98 -19.11 15.38
N SER A 82 13.84 -18.62 16.62
CA SER A 82 13.33 -19.36 17.77
C SER A 82 11.89 -18.97 18.13
N GLY A 83 11.21 -19.86 18.86
CA GLY A 83 9.84 -19.66 19.35
C GLY A 83 8.96 -20.88 19.10
N ARG A 84 7.65 -20.73 19.34
CA ARG A 84 6.65 -21.81 19.15
C ARG A 84 6.70 -22.35 17.72
N SER A 85 6.57 -23.67 17.56
CA SER A 85 6.73 -24.36 16.27
C SER A 85 5.89 -23.74 15.13
N HIS A 86 4.65 -23.37 15.43
CA HIS A 86 3.70 -22.78 14.46
C HIS A 86 3.66 -21.24 14.49
N SER A 87 4.71 -20.59 15.00
CA SER A 87 4.79 -19.13 15.01
C SER A 87 5.00 -18.58 13.59
N GLN A 88 4.15 -17.63 13.19
CA GLN A 88 4.30 -16.94 11.91
C GLN A 88 5.56 -16.07 11.84
N HIS A 89 6.16 -15.68 12.98
CA HIS A 89 7.45 -14.99 13.02
C HIS A 89 8.60 -15.84 12.47
N ARG A 90 8.52 -17.18 12.58
CA ARG A 90 9.55 -18.09 12.05
C ARG A 90 9.63 -18.09 10.52
N HIS A 91 8.56 -17.65 9.88
CA HIS A 91 8.39 -17.64 8.43
C HIS A 91 8.38 -16.23 7.85
N CYS A 92 8.79 -15.22 8.63
CA CYS A 92 8.71 -13.80 8.26
C CYS A 92 7.29 -13.30 7.92
N ASN A 93 6.28 -14.04 8.35
CA ASN A 93 4.88 -13.82 8.02
C ASN A 93 4.11 -13.07 9.10
N ALA A 94 4.80 -12.53 10.11
CA ALA A 94 4.23 -11.78 11.21
C ALA A 94 5.06 -10.57 11.60
N ALA A 95 4.37 -9.58 12.16
CA ALA A 95 4.95 -8.42 12.79
C ALA A 95 4.26 -8.19 14.14
N ASP A 96 5.06 -7.86 15.14
CA ASP A 96 4.58 -7.27 16.38
C ASP A 96 4.77 -5.76 16.26
N ILE A 97 3.70 -5.01 16.53
CA ILE A 97 3.66 -3.57 16.29
C ILE A 97 3.12 -2.81 17.50
N ARG A 98 3.53 -1.55 17.58
CA ARG A 98 2.83 -0.47 18.27
C ARG A 98 2.53 0.64 17.28
N VAL A 99 1.50 1.43 17.54
CA VAL A 99 1.26 2.68 16.80
C VAL A 99 1.29 3.82 17.82
N PRO A 100 2.34 4.66 17.83
CA PRO A 100 2.51 5.69 18.84
C PRO A 100 1.25 6.54 19.04
N GLY A 101 0.81 6.64 20.30
CA GLY A 101 -0.35 7.39 20.74
C GLY A 101 -1.72 6.83 20.30
N LEU A 102 -1.81 5.55 19.93
CA LEU A 102 -3.07 4.83 19.78
C LEU A 102 -3.17 3.69 20.80
N SER A 103 -4.40 3.35 21.19
CA SER A 103 -4.67 2.18 22.03
C SER A 103 -4.56 0.87 21.24
N GLU A 104 -4.31 -0.24 21.92
CA GLU A 104 -4.33 -1.58 21.31
C GLU A 104 -5.63 -1.84 20.54
N GLN A 105 -6.78 -1.47 21.11
CA GLN A 105 -8.09 -1.62 20.48
C GLN A 105 -8.19 -0.87 19.15
N ALA A 106 -7.68 0.37 19.07
CA ALA A 106 -7.69 1.13 17.82
C ALA A 106 -6.83 0.47 16.74
N ILE A 107 -5.66 -0.07 17.12
CA ILE A 107 -4.76 -0.79 16.21
C ILE A 107 -5.43 -2.08 15.73
N ILE A 108 -6.06 -2.84 16.63
CA ILE A 108 -6.78 -4.08 16.30
C ILE A 108 -7.95 -3.79 15.36
N ALA A 109 -8.74 -2.75 15.63
CA ALA A 109 -9.87 -2.36 14.78
C ALA A 109 -9.40 -2.00 13.36
N ALA A 110 -8.30 -1.28 13.23
CA ALA A 110 -7.70 -1.01 11.92
C ALA A 110 -7.23 -2.30 11.22
N ALA A 111 -6.48 -3.16 11.94
CA ALA A 111 -5.95 -4.41 11.40
C ALA A 111 -7.05 -5.39 10.96
N GLN A 112 -8.19 -5.44 11.67
CA GLN A 112 -9.34 -6.29 11.32
C GLN A 112 -9.89 -6.00 9.93
N THR A 113 -9.76 -4.77 9.46
CA THR A 113 -10.24 -4.34 8.13
C THR A 113 -9.23 -4.55 7.01
N ALA A 114 -8.00 -4.97 7.33
CA ALA A 114 -6.95 -5.12 6.33
C ALA A 114 -7.19 -6.36 5.43
N PRO A 115 -7.21 -6.18 4.09
CA PRO A 115 -7.33 -7.31 3.18
C PRO A 115 -6.20 -8.33 3.39
N GLY A 116 -6.57 -9.60 3.50
CA GLY A 116 -5.60 -10.68 3.68
C GLY A 116 -5.03 -10.83 5.09
N ILE A 117 -5.53 -10.09 6.09
CA ILE A 117 -5.16 -10.31 7.49
C ILE A 117 -5.48 -11.76 7.92
N GLY A 118 -4.48 -12.41 8.48
CA GLY A 118 -4.58 -13.74 9.08
C GLY A 118 -4.88 -13.61 10.57
N GLY A 119 -3.86 -13.86 11.39
CA GLY A 119 -3.95 -13.71 12.84
C GLY A 119 -3.81 -12.26 13.32
N ILE A 120 -4.55 -11.96 14.40
CA ILE A 120 -4.38 -10.75 15.21
C ILE A 120 -4.27 -11.20 16.67
N GLY A 121 -3.25 -10.73 17.36
CA GLY A 121 -3.05 -10.98 18.78
C GLY A 121 -2.79 -9.70 19.54
N ARG A 122 -2.92 -9.76 20.86
CA ARG A 122 -2.46 -8.67 21.74
C ARG A 122 -1.73 -9.22 22.95
N TYR A 123 -0.73 -8.47 23.39
CA TYR A 123 0.03 -8.72 24.60
C TYR A 123 -0.33 -7.68 25.66
N CYS A 124 -0.27 -8.03 26.94
CA CYS A 124 -0.60 -7.09 28.03
C CYS A 124 0.26 -5.83 28.12
N ASN A 125 1.34 -5.73 27.34
CA ASN A 125 2.27 -4.61 27.34
C ASN A 125 2.06 -3.62 26.18
N GLY A 126 0.90 -3.59 25.53
CA GLY A 126 0.64 -2.65 24.44
C GLY A 126 0.99 -3.16 23.05
N ILE A 127 1.55 -4.36 22.89
CA ILE A 127 1.96 -4.89 21.59
C ILE A 127 0.78 -5.59 20.92
N VAL A 128 0.55 -5.24 19.64
CA VAL A 128 -0.39 -5.94 18.77
C VAL A 128 0.39 -6.80 17.78
N HIS A 129 0.02 -8.07 17.70
CA HIS A 129 0.54 -9.02 16.73
C HIS A 129 -0.35 -9.03 15.48
N VAL A 130 0.25 -9.00 14.29
CA VAL A 130 -0.44 -9.17 13.01
C VAL A 130 0.32 -10.16 12.12
N ASP A 131 -0.39 -11.04 11.43
CA ASP A 131 0.24 -12.02 10.54
C ASP A 131 -0.63 -12.35 9.31
N ILE A 132 -0.05 -13.07 8.34
CA ILE A 132 -0.73 -13.52 7.11
C ILE A 132 -1.09 -15.02 7.10
N GLY A 133 -1.01 -15.68 8.25
CA GLY A 133 -1.35 -17.11 8.41
C GLY A 133 -2.86 -17.36 8.53
N PRO A 134 -3.27 -18.48 9.15
CA PRO A 134 -4.67 -18.77 9.41
C PRO A 134 -5.36 -17.68 10.24
N LYS A 135 -6.66 -17.47 10.00
CA LYS A 135 -7.46 -16.53 10.78
C LYS A 135 -7.54 -16.99 12.23
N ARG A 136 -7.03 -16.17 13.14
CA ARG A 136 -7.04 -16.41 14.59
C ARG A 136 -7.06 -15.10 15.36
N ARG A 137 -7.68 -15.12 16.54
CA ARG A 137 -7.70 -13.99 17.48
C ARG A 137 -7.30 -14.51 18.86
N TRP A 138 -6.39 -13.83 19.54
CA TRP A 138 -5.92 -14.26 20.85
C TRP A 138 -5.44 -13.08 21.71
N ARG A 139 -5.35 -13.34 23.01
CA ARG A 139 -4.78 -12.42 24.01
C ARG A 139 -3.74 -13.21 24.80
N HIS A 140 -2.53 -12.65 24.93
CA HIS A 140 -1.48 -13.23 25.74
C HIS A 140 -1.08 -12.26 26.86
N CYS A 141 -1.59 -12.59 28.03
CA CYS A 141 -1.31 -12.05 29.33
C CYS A 141 -1.17 -13.29 30.23
#